data_AF-A0A932YGE8-F1
#
_entry.id   AF-A0A932YGE8-F1
#
_cell.length_a   1.000
_cell.length_b   1.000
_cell.length_c   1.000
_cell.angle_alpha   90.00
_cell.angle_beta   90.00
_cell.angle_gamma   90.00
#
_symmetry.space_group_name_H-M   'P 1'
#
loop_
_entity.id
_entity.type
_entity.pdbx_description
1 polymer ?
#
loop_
_entity_poly.entity_id
_entity_poly.type
_entity_poly.pdbx_seq_one_letter_code
_entity_poly.pdbx_strand_id
1 'polypeptide(L)'
;MPHKVNPIYFEGAEGGLEMANGIIETLVRKLPVNRLQRDFSDSTVRRTIVLPLALSFLSYQSLVTACERITIDKECIAADLNDHAEVWLETVKAFGLSHGISDMYDRLKGQTRGRILSRTDLMRLVTSLPLQAREKKELLTLCDGGHNPYPARMVNDTIRHAKRIRAL
;
A
#
# COMPACT_ATOMS: atom_id res chain seq x y z
N MET A 1 25.49 8.62 -15.51
CA MET A 1 24.35 7.70 -15.72
C MET A 1 23.88 7.26 -14.35
N PRO A 2 22.60 7.42 -13.99
CA PRO A 2 22.10 6.83 -12.75
C PRO A 2 22.34 5.31 -12.81
N HIS A 3 23.10 4.79 -11.85
CA HIS A 3 23.45 3.38 -11.80
C HIS A 3 22.22 2.56 -11.38
N LYS A 4 21.97 1.43 -12.04
CA LYS A 4 20.89 0.51 -11.67
C LYS A 4 21.10 0.03 -10.23
N VAL A 5 20.16 0.36 -9.34
CA VAL A 5 20.12 -0.16 -7.97
C VAL A 5 19.12 -1.31 -7.94
N ASN A 6 19.59 -2.52 -7.65
CA ASN A 6 18.72 -3.70 -7.54
C ASN A 6 18.17 -3.81 -6.10
N PRO A 7 16.90 -4.22 -5.91
CA PRO A 7 16.30 -4.42 -4.60
C PRO A 7 16.70 -5.75 -3.94
N ILE A 8 17.99 -6.13 -4.03
CA ILE A 8 18.54 -7.43 -3.58
C ILE A 8 18.15 -7.81 -2.14
N TYR A 9 18.08 -6.84 -1.24
CA TYR A 9 17.72 -7.11 0.16
C TYR A 9 16.24 -7.47 0.33
N PHE A 10 15.35 -6.89 -0.49
CA PHE A 10 13.94 -7.30 -0.52
C PHE A 10 13.80 -8.68 -1.15
N GLU A 11 14.45 -8.91 -2.30
CA GLU A 11 14.42 -10.20 -3.02
C GLU A 11 14.95 -11.34 -2.15
N GLY A 12 16.04 -11.10 -1.42
CA GLY A 12 16.62 -12.08 -0.50
C GLY A 12 15.72 -12.36 0.71
N ALA A 13 15.04 -11.33 1.24
CA ALA A 13 14.09 -11.51 2.33
C ALA A 13 12.83 -12.27 1.89
N GLU A 14 12.32 -11.99 0.69
CA GLU A 14 11.17 -12.68 0.11
C GLU A 14 11.43 -14.18 0.00
N GLY A 15 12.53 -14.58 -0.65
CA GLY A 15 12.89 -15.99 -0.78
C GLY A 15 13.16 -16.67 0.57
N GLY A 16 13.79 -15.97 1.51
CA GLY A 16 14.04 -16.50 2.85
C GLY A 16 12.75 -16.73 3.65
N LEU A 17 11.79 -15.81 3.58
CA LEU A 17 10.49 -15.95 4.24
C LEU A 17 9.60 -17.01 3.59
N GLU A 18 9.65 -17.14 2.27
CA GLU A 18 8.94 -18.21 1.55
C GLU A 18 9.43 -19.59 2.01
N MET A 19 10.76 -19.79 2.05
CA MET A 19 11.36 -21.02 2.54
C MET A 19 11.05 -21.28 4.01
N ALA A 20 11.11 -20.25 4.86
CA ALA A 20 10.75 -20.37 6.27
C ALA A 20 9.29 -20.83 6.43
N ASN A 21 8.36 -20.21 5.71
CA ASN A 21 6.94 -20.55 5.76
C ASN A 21 6.67 -21.97 5.27
N GLY A 22 7.30 -22.43 4.19
CA GLY A 22 7.13 -23.80 3.72
C GLY A 22 7.57 -24.85 4.75
N ILE A 23 8.66 -24.59 5.49
CA ILE A 23 9.10 -25.46 6.58
C ILE A 23 8.12 -25.39 7.76
N ILE A 24 7.70 -24.19 8.18
CA ILE A 24 6.72 -24.00 9.25
C ILE A 24 5.43 -24.77 8.94
N GLU A 25 4.93 -24.67 7.71
CA GLU A 25 3.72 -25.35 7.29
C GLU A 25 3.88 -26.88 7.38
N THR A 26 5.03 -27.40 6.98
CA THR A 26 5.36 -28.82 7.14
C THR A 26 5.36 -29.23 8.62
N LEU A 27 5.97 -28.43 9.49
CA LEU A 27 5.99 -28.68 10.95
C LEU A 27 4.58 -28.69 11.53
N VAL A 28 3.76 -27.69 11.20
CA VAL A 28 2.37 -27.56 11.66
C VAL A 28 1.53 -28.77 11.21
N ARG A 29 1.69 -29.23 9.97
CA ARG A 29 0.95 -30.40 9.46
C ARG A 29 1.45 -31.71 10.09
N LYS A 30 2.75 -31.87 10.32
CA LYS A 30 3.35 -33.15 10.70
C LYS A 30 3.36 -33.44 12.19
N LEU A 31 3.65 -32.44 13.04
CA LEU A 31 3.87 -32.65 14.47
C LEU A 31 2.63 -33.10 15.26
N PRO A 32 1.41 -32.63 14.94
CA PRO A 32 0.20 -33.07 15.64
C PRO A 32 -0.23 -34.51 15.32
N VAL A 33 0.27 -35.10 14.23
CA VAL A 33 -0.19 -36.40 13.73
C VAL A 33 0.79 -37.50 14.10
N ASN A 34 0.33 -38.40 14.99
CA ASN A 34 1.05 -39.60 15.43
C ASN A 34 0.11 -40.81 15.39
N ARG A 35 0.65 -41.99 15.07
CA ARG A 35 -0.10 -43.26 15.11
C ARG A 35 -0.20 -43.79 16.55
N LEU A 36 -1.41 -44.16 16.97
CA LEU A 36 -1.72 -44.76 18.28
C LEU A 36 -1.16 -43.92 19.44
N GLN A 37 -0.41 -44.51 20.37
CA GLN A 37 0.14 -43.80 21.53
C GLN A 37 1.24 -42.80 21.13
N ARG A 38 2.06 -43.12 20.12
CA ARG A 38 3.07 -42.26 19.46
C ARG A 38 3.85 -43.08 18.43
N ASP A 39 4.24 -42.46 17.31
CA ASP A 39 5.28 -43.01 16.41
C ASP A 39 6.54 -42.13 16.41
N PHE A 40 7.64 -42.59 15.81
CA PHE A 40 8.94 -41.90 15.86
C PHE A 40 9.22 -40.97 14.67
N SER A 41 8.27 -40.81 13.73
CA SER A 41 8.47 -40.00 12.53
C SER A 41 8.61 -38.50 12.83
N ASP A 42 8.11 -38.03 13.97
CA ASP A 42 8.25 -36.65 14.42
C ASP A 42 9.67 -36.33 14.95
N SER A 43 10.46 -37.35 15.33
CA SER A 43 11.74 -37.14 16.01
C SER A 43 12.77 -36.39 15.16
N THR A 44 12.90 -36.72 13.87
CA THR A 44 13.75 -35.99 12.92
C THR A 44 13.19 -34.63 12.58
N VAL A 45 11.86 -34.54 12.45
CA VAL A 45 11.15 -33.30 12.10
C VAL A 45 11.30 -32.24 13.19
N ARG A 46 11.24 -32.61 14.47
CA ARG A 46 11.46 -31.66 15.57
C ARG A 46 12.88 -31.09 15.61
N ARG A 47 13.87 -31.78 15.05
CA ARG A 47 15.25 -31.27 14.96
C ARG A 47 15.39 -30.14 13.93
N THR A 48 14.41 -29.94 13.06
CA THR A 48 14.43 -28.87 12.05
C THR A 48 13.71 -27.59 12.47
N ILE A 49 13.18 -27.51 13.70
CA ILE A 49 12.41 -26.34 14.19
C ILE A 49 13.23 -25.04 14.13
N VAL A 50 14.55 -25.12 14.27
CA VAL A 50 15.43 -23.94 14.24
C VAL A 50 15.61 -23.37 12.83
N LEU A 51 15.50 -24.19 11.77
CA LEU A 51 15.71 -23.74 10.38
C LEU A 51 14.79 -22.57 9.97
N PRO A 52 13.45 -22.66 10.10
CA PRO A 52 12.58 -21.57 9.70
C PRO A 52 12.81 -20.31 10.56
N LEU A 53 13.19 -20.47 11.82
CA LEU A 53 13.51 -19.33 12.69
C LEU A 53 14.77 -18.60 12.22
N ALA A 54 15.81 -19.34 11.82
CA ALA A 54 17.05 -18.76 11.28
C ALA A 54 16.81 -18.05 9.94
N LEU A 55 16.02 -18.66 9.04
CA LEU A 55 15.65 -18.06 7.76
C LEU A 55 14.83 -16.78 7.95
N SER A 56 13.82 -16.81 8.83
CA SER A 56 13.04 -15.61 9.18
C SER A 56 13.92 -14.51 9.77
N PHE A 57 14.82 -14.85 10.70
CA PHE A 57 15.72 -13.89 11.31
C PHE A 57 16.62 -13.19 10.27
N LEU A 58 17.27 -13.95 9.39
CA LEU A 58 18.10 -13.40 8.32
C LEU A 58 17.28 -12.52 7.38
N SER A 59 16.06 -12.95 7.04
CA SER A 59 15.16 -12.19 6.19
C SER A 59 14.74 -10.86 6.83
N TYR A 60 14.44 -10.86 8.13
CA TYR A 60 14.12 -9.62 8.85
C TYR A 60 15.30 -8.65 8.93
N GLN A 61 16.52 -9.14 9.12
CA GLN A 61 17.72 -8.31 9.05
C GLN A 61 17.85 -7.67 7.65
N SER A 62 17.62 -8.46 6.60
CA SER A 62 17.64 -7.99 5.22
C SER A 62 16.57 -6.92 4.97
N LEU A 63 15.34 -7.11 5.47
CA LEU A 63 14.27 -6.11 5.38
C LEU A 63 14.61 -4.81 6.10
N VAL A 64 15.21 -4.87 7.29
CA VAL A 64 15.67 -3.68 8.02
C VAL A 64 16.70 -2.92 7.20
N THR A 65 17.72 -3.61 6.68
CA THR A 65 18.72 -2.99 5.78
C THR A 65 18.09 -2.42 4.52
N ALA A 66 17.08 -3.08 3.95
CA ALA A 66 16.37 -2.59 2.79
C ALA A 66 15.63 -1.28 3.10
N CYS A 67 14.86 -1.25 4.19
CA CYS A 67 14.12 -0.07 4.65
C CYS A 67 15.02 1.13 4.94
N GLU A 68 16.22 0.92 5.50
CA GLU A 68 17.20 1.99 5.74
C GLU A 68 17.76 2.61 4.45
N ARG A 69 17.70 1.88 3.33
CA ARG A 69 18.23 2.33 2.03
C ARG A 69 17.18 2.97 1.13
N ILE A 70 15.90 2.88 1.46
CA ILE A 70 14.84 3.48 0.65
C ILE A 70 14.97 5.00 0.72
N THR A 71 14.99 5.63 -0.46
CA THR A 71 14.82 7.06 -0.62
C THR A 71 13.59 7.34 -1.48
N ILE A 72 12.91 8.45 -1.22
CA ILE A 72 11.70 8.83 -1.96
C ILE A 72 12.10 9.75 -3.10
N ASP A 73 11.78 9.35 -4.33
CA ASP A 73 11.84 10.22 -5.49
C ASP A 73 10.55 11.04 -5.61
N LYS A 74 10.57 12.22 -5.00
CA LYS A 74 9.41 13.11 -4.96
C LYS A 74 9.05 13.69 -6.34
N GLU A 75 10.04 13.88 -7.20
CA GLU A 75 9.84 14.46 -8.52
C GLU A 75 9.12 13.47 -9.43
N CYS A 76 9.58 12.22 -9.44
CA CYS A 76 8.93 11.12 -10.16
C CYS A 76 7.48 10.92 -9.69
N ILE A 77 7.25 10.84 -8.37
CA ILE A 77 5.89 10.70 -7.81
C ILE A 77 4.99 11.89 -8.21
N ALA A 78 5.52 13.12 -8.16
CA ALA A 78 4.75 14.30 -8.54
C ALA A 78 4.44 14.34 -10.04
N ALA A 79 5.38 13.90 -10.89
CA ALA A 79 5.18 13.78 -12.33
C ALA A 79 4.08 12.76 -12.65
N ASP A 80 4.17 11.54 -12.10
CA ASP A 80 3.15 10.49 -12.26
C ASP A 80 1.76 10.99 -11.82
N LEU A 81 1.69 11.71 -10.69
CA LEU A 81 0.43 12.22 -10.19
C LEU A 81 -0.17 13.36 -11.06
N ASN A 82 0.68 14.12 -11.75
CA ASN A 82 0.24 15.16 -12.68
C ASN A 82 -0.22 14.56 -14.01
N ASP A 83 0.40 13.47 -14.46
CA ASP A 83 0.08 12.78 -15.71
C ASP A 83 -1.20 11.94 -15.61
N HIS A 84 -1.58 11.54 -14.39
CA HIS A 84 -2.75 10.69 -14.11
C HIS A 84 -3.82 11.43 -13.32
N ALA A 85 -4.45 12.47 -13.91
CA ALA A 85 -5.47 13.24 -13.21
C ALA A 85 -6.76 12.43 -12.90
N GLU A 86 -6.96 11.29 -13.56
CA GLU A 86 -8.07 10.36 -13.32
C GLU A 86 -8.15 9.83 -11.88
N VAL A 87 -7.03 9.78 -11.14
CA VAL A 87 -7.02 9.33 -9.74
C VAL A 87 -7.90 10.20 -8.85
N TRP A 88 -8.15 11.44 -9.24
CA TRP A 88 -8.95 12.41 -8.50
C TRP A 88 -10.46 12.28 -8.75
N LEU A 89 -10.89 11.47 -9.72
CA LEU A 89 -12.30 11.35 -10.07
C LEU A 89 -13.14 10.81 -8.92
N GLU A 90 -12.59 9.91 -8.10
CA GLU A 90 -13.29 9.42 -6.91
C GLU A 90 -13.48 10.52 -5.86
N THR A 91 -12.46 11.37 -5.66
CA THR A 91 -12.54 12.55 -4.80
C THR A 91 -13.63 13.50 -5.29
N VAL A 92 -13.67 13.79 -6.59
CA VAL A 92 -14.70 14.63 -7.20
C VAL A 92 -16.09 14.03 -7.02
N LYS A 93 -16.24 12.72 -7.26
CA LYS A 93 -17.51 12.00 -7.10
C LYS A 93 -18.02 12.07 -5.66
N ALA A 94 -17.17 11.69 -4.70
CA ALA A 94 -17.53 11.66 -3.28
C ALA A 94 -17.89 13.06 -2.77
N PHE A 95 -17.12 14.08 -3.17
CA PHE A 95 -17.40 15.47 -2.82
C PHE A 95 -18.71 15.97 -3.44
N GLY A 96 -18.97 15.70 -4.72
CA GLY A 96 -20.22 16.08 -5.36
C GLY A 96 -21.44 15.43 -4.71
N LEU A 97 -21.34 14.14 -4.36
CA LEU A 97 -22.40 13.41 -3.65
C LEU A 97 -22.66 14.00 -2.26
N SER A 98 -21.62 14.38 -1.51
CA SER A 98 -21.79 15.00 -0.19
C SER A 98 -22.43 16.39 -0.24
N HIS A 99 -22.38 17.06 -1.40
CA HIS A 99 -23.03 18.34 -1.67
C HIS A 99 -24.36 18.21 -2.43
N GLY A 100 -24.92 16.99 -2.51
CA GLY A 100 -26.27 16.75 -3.04
C GLY A 100 -26.37 16.56 -4.55
N ILE A 101 -25.25 16.41 -5.27
CA ILE A 101 -25.27 16.09 -6.70
C ILE A 101 -25.42 14.57 -6.86
N SER A 102 -26.62 14.11 -7.15
CA SER A 102 -26.94 12.67 -7.18
C SER A 102 -26.45 11.93 -8.44
N ASP A 103 -26.26 12.64 -9.56
CA ASP A 103 -25.90 12.08 -10.87
C ASP A 103 -24.39 12.13 -11.17
N MET A 104 -23.54 12.26 -10.15
CA MET A 104 -22.08 12.40 -10.31
C MET A 104 -21.46 11.28 -11.11
N TYR A 105 -21.88 10.03 -10.91
CA TYR A 105 -21.33 8.89 -11.64
C TYR A 105 -21.50 9.04 -13.16
N ASP A 106 -22.72 9.35 -13.61
CA ASP A 106 -23.04 9.48 -15.03
C ASP A 106 -22.35 10.71 -15.65
N ARG A 107 -22.28 11.83 -14.91
CA ARG A 107 -21.54 13.03 -15.34
C ARG A 107 -20.07 12.74 -15.58
N LEU A 108 -19.41 12.11 -14.60
CA LEU A 108 -17.99 11.77 -14.71
C LEU A 108 -17.78 10.78 -15.87
N LYS A 109 -18.57 9.70 -15.93
CA LYS A 109 -18.48 8.70 -16.99
C LYS A 109 -18.61 9.31 -18.38
N GLY A 110 -19.56 10.23 -18.58
CA GLY A 110 -19.75 10.92 -19.87
C GLY A 110 -18.54 11.77 -20.28
N GLN A 111 -17.84 12.38 -19.33
CA GLN A 111 -16.70 13.27 -19.59
C GLN A 111 -15.36 12.55 -19.69
N THR A 112 -15.23 11.37 -19.07
CA THR A 112 -13.92 10.70 -18.90
C THR A 112 -13.75 9.39 -19.67
N ARG A 113 -14.83 8.75 -20.13
CA ARG A 113 -14.75 7.42 -20.76
C ARG A 113 -13.85 7.44 -22.00
N GLY A 114 -12.83 6.59 -21.99
CA GLY A 114 -11.91 6.39 -23.12
C GLY A 114 -10.91 7.54 -23.33
N ARG A 115 -10.69 8.39 -22.31
CA ARG A 115 -9.77 9.52 -22.38
C ARG A 115 -8.78 9.48 -21.23
N ILE A 116 -7.55 9.89 -21.49
CA ILE A 116 -6.57 10.24 -20.45
C ILE A 116 -6.88 11.67 -20.02
N LEU A 117 -7.02 11.92 -18.72
CA LEU A 117 -7.33 13.25 -18.22
C LEU A 117 -6.05 14.00 -17.89
N SER A 118 -5.89 15.17 -18.49
CA SER A 118 -4.89 16.12 -18.00
C SER A 118 -5.38 16.86 -16.76
N ARG A 119 -4.46 17.50 -16.05
CA ARG A 119 -4.78 18.46 -14.97
C ARG A 119 -5.79 19.53 -15.40
N THR A 120 -5.67 20.01 -16.64
CA THR A 120 -6.58 21.02 -17.19
C THR A 120 -7.99 20.47 -17.46
N ASP A 121 -8.12 19.19 -17.81
CA ASP A 121 -9.41 18.53 -17.99
C ASP A 121 -10.12 18.39 -16.65
N LEU A 122 -9.38 17.99 -15.61
CA LEU A 122 -9.90 17.90 -14.25
C LEU A 122 -10.40 19.27 -13.75
N MET A 123 -9.63 20.35 -13.97
CA MET A 123 -10.04 21.70 -13.61
C MET A 123 -11.32 22.14 -14.34
N ARG A 124 -11.43 21.84 -15.64
CA ARG A 124 -12.64 22.13 -16.43
C ARG A 124 -13.84 21.33 -15.91
N LEU A 125 -13.64 20.07 -15.59
CA LEU A 125 -14.66 19.19 -15.03
C LEU A 125 -15.18 19.76 -13.70
N VAL A 126 -14.31 20.09 -12.75
CA VAL A 126 -14.69 20.67 -11.45
C VAL A 126 -15.42 22.01 -11.63
N THR A 127 -14.97 22.84 -12.57
CA THR A 127 -15.59 24.14 -12.85
C THR A 127 -17.01 23.98 -13.44
N SER A 128 -17.27 22.89 -14.17
CA SER A 128 -18.58 22.58 -14.76
C SER A 128 -19.63 22.09 -13.75
N LEU A 129 -19.21 21.70 -12.55
CA LEU A 129 -20.13 21.20 -11.53
C LEU A 129 -21.01 22.34 -10.98
N PRO A 130 -22.28 22.05 -10.63
CA PRO A 130 -23.20 23.00 -10.00
C PRO A 130 -22.87 23.23 -8.52
N LEU A 131 -21.64 23.65 -8.24
CA LEU A 131 -21.11 23.96 -6.91
C LEU A 131 -20.84 25.46 -6.77
N GLN A 132 -20.87 25.97 -5.54
CA GLN A 132 -20.48 27.33 -5.21
C GLN A 132 -18.97 27.54 -5.45
N ALA A 133 -18.55 28.79 -5.63
CA ALA A 133 -17.14 29.11 -5.89
C ALA A 133 -16.21 28.64 -4.76
N ARG A 134 -16.67 28.71 -3.51
CA ARG A 134 -15.92 28.22 -2.35
C ARG A 134 -15.72 26.70 -2.39
N GLU A 135 -16.78 25.95 -2.69
CA GLU A 135 -16.78 24.49 -2.78
C GLU A 135 -15.88 24.00 -3.93
N LYS A 136 -15.93 24.69 -5.09
CA LYS A 136 -15.03 24.40 -6.22
C LYS A 136 -13.56 24.59 -5.85
N LYS A 137 -13.25 25.67 -5.12
CA LYS A 137 -11.88 25.94 -4.65
C LYS A 137 -11.42 24.86 -3.68
N GLU A 138 -12.26 24.47 -2.74
CA GLU A 138 -11.98 23.38 -1.79
C GLU A 138 -11.74 22.06 -2.51
N LEU A 139 -12.60 21.69 -3.45
CA LEU A 139 -12.44 20.46 -4.23
C LEU A 139 -11.14 20.46 -5.05
N LEU A 140 -10.76 21.59 -5.65
CA LEU A 140 -9.48 21.70 -6.35
C LEU A 140 -8.28 21.54 -5.41
N THR A 141 -8.37 22.04 -4.18
CA THR A 141 -7.35 21.81 -3.14
C THR A 141 -7.27 20.34 -2.74
N LEU A 142 -8.40 19.65 -2.60
CA LEU A 142 -8.43 18.21 -2.30
C LEU A 142 -7.91 17.34 -3.45
N CYS A 143 -8.08 17.82 -4.68
CA CYS A 143 -7.56 17.17 -5.88
C CYS A 143 -6.08 17.50 -6.13
N ASP A 144 -5.37 18.12 -5.20
CA ASP A 144 -3.94 18.41 -5.31
C ASP A 144 -3.14 17.52 -4.35
N GLY A 145 -2.15 16.81 -4.91
CA GLY A 145 -1.38 15.78 -4.21
C GLY A 145 -0.68 16.26 -2.96
N GLY A 146 -0.23 17.52 -2.95
CA GLY A 146 0.46 18.11 -1.80
C GLY A 146 -0.48 18.64 -0.70
N HIS A 147 -1.77 18.82 -1.01
CA HIS A 147 -2.69 19.58 -0.15
C HIS A 147 -3.85 18.76 0.41
N ASN A 148 -4.03 17.51 -0.03
CA ASN A 148 -4.99 16.60 0.58
C ASN A 148 -4.52 16.18 1.99
N PRO A 149 -5.23 16.56 3.07
CA PRO A 149 -4.77 16.30 4.44
C PRO A 149 -5.06 14.86 4.90
N TYR A 150 -5.96 14.14 4.23
CA TYR A 150 -6.46 12.86 4.72
C TYR A 150 -5.40 11.75 4.72
N PRO A 151 -4.60 11.54 3.65
CA PRO A 151 -3.53 10.54 3.68
C PRO A 151 -2.53 10.78 4.82
N ALA A 152 -2.07 12.03 4.98
CA ALA A 152 -1.15 12.39 6.06
C ALA A 152 -1.76 12.16 7.45
N ARG A 153 -3.04 12.49 7.63
CA ARG A 153 -3.77 12.22 8.87
C ARG A 153 -3.85 10.73 9.17
N MET A 154 -4.23 9.91 8.19
CA MET A 154 -4.33 8.45 8.36
C MET A 154 -2.99 7.83 8.75
N VAL A 155 -1.89 8.26 8.12
CA VAL A 155 -0.53 7.81 8.46
C VAL A 155 -0.19 8.22 9.90
N ASN A 156 -0.43 9.47 10.27
CA ASN A 156 -0.13 9.97 11.62
C ASN A 156 -0.94 9.24 12.71
N ASP A 157 -2.22 8.96 12.45
CA ASP A 157 -3.07 8.22 13.37
C ASP A 157 -2.60 6.77 13.51
N THR A 158 -2.18 6.14 12.40
CA THR A 158 -1.59 4.78 12.40
C THR A 158 -0.29 4.72 13.20
N ILE A 159 0.62 5.68 12.99
CA ILE A 159 1.88 5.79 13.74
C ILE A 159 1.60 5.96 15.24
N ARG A 160 0.62 6.80 15.59
CA ARG A 160 0.23 7.01 16.99
C ARG A 160 -0.29 5.71 17.61
N HIS A 161 -1.10 4.95 16.88
CA HIS A 161 -1.60 3.67 17.34
C HIS A 161 -0.47 2.65 17.54
N ALA A 162 0.43 2.49 16.55
CA ALA A 162 1.56 1.58 16.64
C ALA A 162 2.50 1.89 17.82
N LYS A 163 2.77 3.18 18.09
CA LYS A 163 3.58 3.60 19.24
C LYS A 163 2.95 3.25 20.60
N ARG A 164 1.62 3.23 20.70
CA ARG A 164 0.92 2.82 21.93
C ARG A 164 1.09 1.33 22.22
N ILE A 165 1.03 0.49 21.18
CA ILE A 165 1.23 -0.96 21.32
C ILE A 165 2.63 -1.28 21.84
N ARG A 166 3.67 -0.55 21.38
CA ARG A 166 5.06 -0.74 21.84
C ARG A 166 5.28 -0.40 23.32
N ALA A 167 4.42 0.41 23.91
CA ALA A 167 4.54 0.84 25.31
C ALA A 167 3.86 -0.12 26.31
N LEU A 168 3.17 -1.15 25.82
CA LEU A 168 2.58 -2.26 26.58
C LEU A 168 3.52 -3.47 26.53
#